data_AF-A0A6M4FV36-F1
#
_entry.id   AF-A0A6M4FV36-F1
#
_cell.length_a   1.000
_cell.length_b   1.000
_cell.length_c   1.000
_cell.angle_alpha   90.00
_cell.angle_beta   90.00
_cell.angle_gamma   90.00
#
_symmetry.space_group_name_H-M   'P 1'
#
loop_
_entity.id
_entity.type
_entity.pdbx_description
1 polymer ?
#
loop_
_entity_poly.entity_id
_entity_poly.type
_entity_poly.pdbx_seq_one_letter_code
_entity_poly.pdbx_strand_id
1 'polypeptide(L)'
;MTQDTDGIIKANELLQDPETTVEELRAAQDGISSEMRTLNAQQLPDVAQATSMAQRREFEAQRQEVGAMNEILSNLFRRLGDAIQRRRAQDAIEGAEGDRAALEKALELAETARAAYLAAAKDALDCADVIAKGRQAAGHTGFDKVGATAAQVDKLQDLAEPLLEVAALQRLRLTTQLGDPRKVA
;
A
#
# COMPACT_ATOMS: atom_id res chain seq x y z
N MET A 1 -39.16 12.97 -27.63
CA MET A 1 -38.20 11.93 -27.24
C MET A 1 -36.92 12.66 -26.96
N THR A 2 -36.57 12.84 -25.69
CA THR A 2 -35.27 13.38 -25.29
C THR A 2 -34.23 12.36 -25.75
N GLN A 3 -33.42 12.71 -26.74
CA GLN A 3 -32.27 11.88 -27.11
C GLN A 3 -31.24 12.02 -26.00
N ASP A 4 -30.79 10.88 -25.47
CA ASP A 4 -29.65 10.86 -24.56
C ASP A 4 -28.45 11.47 -25.29
N THR A 5 -27.76 12.41 -24.64
CA THR A 5 -26.51 12.97 -25.16
C THR A 5 -25.41 11.91 -25.11
N ASP A 6 -24.39 12.05 -25.97
CA ASP A 6 -23.22 11.16 -25.94
C ASP A 6 -22.57 11.11 -24.54
N GLY A 7 -22.62 12.22 -23.79
CA GLY A 7 -22.15 12.27 -22.40
C GLY A 7 -22.99 11.46 -21.42
N ILE A 8 -24.31 11.42 -21.59
CA ILE A 8 -25.21 10.57 -20.79
C ILE A 8 -24.94 9.08 -21.07
N ILE A 9 -24.77 8.72 -22.34
CA ILE A 9 -24.48 7.34 -22.75
C ILE A 9 -23.15 6.91 -22.14
N LYS A 10 -22.09 7.69 -22.36
CA LYS A 10 -20.76 7.41 -21.82
C LYS A 10 -20.74 7.34 -20.29
N ALA A 11 -21.43 8.24 -19.60
CA ALA A 11 -21.52 8.20 -18.14
C ALA A 11 -22.21 6.92 -17.64
N ASN A 12 -23.25 6.46 -18.32
CA ASN A 12 -23.94 5.22 -17.98
C ASN A 12 -23.07 3.98 -18.25
N GLU A 13 -22.32 3.96 -19.35
CA GLU A 13 -21.36 2.88 -19.67
C GLU A 13 -20.30 2.75 -18.56
N LEU A 14 -19.67 3.87 -18.19
CA LEU A 14 -18.66 3.92 -17.13
C LEU A 14 -19.21 3.55 -15.75
N LEU A 15 -20.50 3.81 -15.49
CA LEU A 15 -21.14 3.39 -14.23
C LEU A 15 -21.47 1.89 -14.18
N GLN A 16 -21.49 1.20 -15.33
CA GLN A 16 -21.75 -0.24 -15.41
C GLN A 16 -20.47 -1.07 -15.44
N ASP A 17 -19.36 -0.47 -15.85
CA ASP A 17 -18.07 -1.14 -15.93
C ASP A 17 -17.35 -1.14 -14.57
N PRO A 18 -17.12 -2.32 -13.95
CA PRO A 18 -16.44 -2.42 -12.67
C PRO A 18 -14.94 -2.09 -12.77
N GLU A 19 -14.33 -2.10 -13.95
CA GLU A 19 -12.90 -1.82 -14.14
C GLU A 19 -12.62 -0.33 -14.38
N THR A 20 -13.66 0.49 -14.47
CA THR A 20 -13.50 1.92 -14.70
C THR A 20 -12.69 2.58 -13.58
N THR A 21 -11.71 3.39 -13.98
CA THR A 21 -10.81 4.10 -13.08
C THR A 21 -11.46 5.35 -12.46
N VAL A 22 -10.90 5.82 -11.33
CA VAL A 22 -11.31 7.09 -10.71
C VAL A 22 -11.15 8.28 -11.67
N GLU A 23 -10.14 8.25 -12.54
CA GLU A 23 -9.87 9.32 -13.51
C GLU A 23 -10.96 9.38 -14.58
N GLU A 24 -11.37 8.24 -15.12
CA GLU A 24 -12.44 8.15 -16.12
C GLU A 24 -13.79 8.58 -15.55
N LEU A 25 -14.12 8.15 -14.32
CA LEU A 25 -15.34 8.59 -13.63
C LEU A 25 -15.35 10.10 -13.38
N ARG A 26 -14.20 10.69 -13.02
CA ARG A 26 -14.07 12.15 -12.86
C ARG A 26 -14.24 12.89 -14.19
N ALA A 27 -13.60 12.41 -15.25
CA ALA A 27 -13.74 13.01 -16.57
C ALA A 27 -15.20 12.99 -17.05
N ALA A 28 -15.94 11.91 -16.78
CA ALA A 28 -17.37 11.82 -17.05
C ALA A 28 -18.17 12.80 -16.18
N GLN A 29 -17.85 12.91 -14.89
CA GLN A 29 -18.51 13.84 -13.97
C GLN A 29 -18.34 15.31 -14.40
N ASP A 30 -17.14 15.68 -14.86
CA ASP A 30 -16.85 17.01 -15.40
C ASP A 30 -17.61 17.26 -16.71
N GLY A 31 -17.72 16.25 -17.57
CA GLY A 31 -18.54 16.28 -18.78
C GLY A 31 -20.02 16.57 -18.48
N ILE A 32 -20.61 15.83 -17.54
CA ILE A 32 -21.99 16.06 -17.08
C ILE A 32 -22.14 17.45 -16.46
N SER A 33 -21.17 17.93 -15.69
CA SER A 33 -21.19 19.29 -15.13
C SER A 33 -21.20 20.36 -16.23
N SER A 34 -20.43 20.15 -17.30
CA SER A 34 -20.40 21.05 -18.47
C SER A 34 -21.74 21.04 -19.23
N GLU A 35 -22.34 19.86 -19.41
CA GLU A 35 -23.68 19.73 -20.01
C GLU A 35 -24.74 20.44 -19.18
N MET A 36 -24.73 20.27 -17.85
CA MET A 36 -25.63 20.99 -16.95
C MET A 36 -25.47 22.50 -17.05
N ARG A 37 -24.24 23.02 -17.12
CA ARG A 37 -23.99 24.46 -17.28
C ARG A 37 -24.53 24.97 -18.61
N THR A 38 -24.33 24.21 -19.68
CA THR A 38 -24.82 24.54 -21.02
C THR A 38 -26.34 24.55 -21.05
N LEU A 39 -26.98 23.55 -20.44
CA LEU A 39 -28.43 23.45 -20.32
C LEU A 39 -29.01 24.61 -19.50
N ASN A 40 -28.40 24.95 -18.37
CA ASN A 40 -28.83 26.07 -17.52
C ASN A 40 -28.59 27.44 -18.17
N ALA A 41 -27.67 27.54 -19.14
CA ALA A 41 -27.42 28.76 -19.90
C ALA A 41 -28.43 28.98 -21.04
N GLN A 42 -29.25 27.96 -21.39
CA GLN A 42 -30.30 28.13 -22.40
C GLN A 42 -31.34 29.15 -21.93
N GLN A 43 -31.53 30.20 -22.72
CA GLN A 43 -32.62 31.14 -22.51
C GLN A 43 -33.92 30.51 -22.99
N LEU A 44 -34.77 30.13 -22.06
CA LEU A 44 -36.10 29.60 -22.35
C LEU A 44 -37.10 30.75 -22.48
N PRO A 45 -37.96 30.75 -23.52
CA PRO A 45 -39.00 31.75 -23.65
C PRO A 45 -39.91 31.76 -22.41
N ASP A 46 -40.38 32.96 -22.06
CA ASP A 46 -41.34 33.12 -20.97
C ASP A 46 -42.74 32.76 -21.47
N VAL A 47 -43.42 31.89 -20.73
CA VAL A 47 -44.80 31.47 -21.01
C VAL A 47 -45.74 32.68 -21.04
N ALA A 48 -45.44 33.73 -20.27
CA ALA A 48 -46.19 34.98 -20.25
C ALA A 48 -46.08 35.80 -21.56
N GLN A 49 -45.09 35.52 -22.40
CA GLN A 49 -44.88 36.21 -23.69
C GLN A 49 -45.60 35.51 -24.87
N ALA A 50 -46.26 34.37 -24.63
CA ALA A 50 -46.98 33.66 -25.67
C ALA A 50 -48.21 34.44 -26.16
N THR A 51 -48.37 34.58 -27.48
CA THR A 51 -49.51 35.29 -28.10
C THR A 51 -50.66 34.36 -28.49
N SER A 52 -50.49 33.04 -28.32
CA SER A 52 -51.53 32.03 -28.60
C SER A 52 -51.43 30.82 -27.66
N MET A 53 -52.53 30.06 -27.54
CA MET A 53 -52.55 28.81 -26.76
C MET A 53 -51.63 27.74 -27.34
N ALA A 54 -51.43 27.70 -28.66
CA ALA A 54 -50.50 26.77 -29.29
C ALA A 54 -49.05 27.10 -28.91
N GLN A 55 -48.67 28.38 -29.01
CA GLN A 55 -47.34 28.85 -28.62
C GLN A 55 -47.09 28.67 -27.12
N ARG A 56 -48.11 28.87 -26.28
CA ARG A 56 -48.00 28.63 -24.84
C ARG A 56 -47.68 27.17 -24.53
N ARG A 57 -48.36 26.23 -25.19
CA ARG A 57 -48.08 24.79 -25.04
C ARG A 57 -46.67 24.43 -25.51
N GLU A 58 -46.19 25.07 -26.56
CA GLU A 58 -44.82 24.88 -27.05
C GLU A 58 -43.77 25.37 -26.03
N PHE A 59 -43.96 26.55 -25.44
CA PHE A 59 -43.06 27.08 -24.40
C PHE A 59 -43.07 26.21 -23.14
N GLU A 60 -44.26 25.74 -22.73
CA GLU A 60 -44.40 24.82 -21.59
C GLU A 60 -43.71 23.47 -21.88
N ALA A 61 -43.83 22.94 -23.10
CA ALA A 61 -43.16 21.70 -23.50
C ALA A 61 -41.64 21.83 -23.50
N GLN A 62 -41.08 22.93 -24.03
CA GLN A 62 -39.64 23.19 -24.02
C GLN A 62 -39.10 23.28 -22.58
N ARG A 63 -39.83 23.96 -21.68
CA ARG A 63 -39.47 24.05 -20.27
C ARG A 63 -39.51 22.71 -19.55
N GLN A 64 -40.50 21.87 -19.86
CA GLN A 64 -40.59 20.51 -19.32
C GLN A 64 -39.43 19.64 -19.80
N GLU A 65 -39.06 19.74 -21.08
CA GLU A 65 -37.94 18.99 -21.65
C GLU A 65 -36.60 19.36 -21.00
N VAL A 66 -36.33 20.66 -20.84
CA VAL A 66 -35.13 21.13 -20.13
C VAL A 66 -35.15 20.72 -18.67
N GLY A 67 -36.31 20.79 -17.99
CA GLY A 67 -36.45 20.33 -16.61
C GLY A 67 -36.11 18.84 -16.45
N ALA A 68 -36.68 17.99 -17.32
CA ALA A 68 -36.41 16.55 -17.32
C ALA A 68 -34.94 16.24 -17.59
N MET A 69 -34.31 16.92 -18.55
CA MET A 69 -32.89 16.75 -18.84
C MET A 69 -32.01 17.17 -17.64
N ASN A 70 -32.36 18.25 -16.95
CA ASN A 70 -31.63 18.72 -15.79
C ASN A 70 -31.71 17.71 -14.63
N GLU A 71 -32.86 17.07 -14.43
CA GLU A 71 -33.03 15.99 -13.45
C GLU A 71 -32.16 14.78 -13.79
N ILE A 72 -32.12 14.36 -15.06
CA ILE A 72 -31.28 13.24 -15.53
C ILE A 72 -29.81 13.54 -15.27
N LEU A 73 -29.32 14.70 -15.71
CA LEU A 73 -27.91 15.09 -15.53
C LEU A 73 -27.55 15.23 -14.04
N SER A 74 -28.43 15.81 -13.22
CA SER A 74 -28.22 15.93 -11.78
C SER A 74 -28.11 14.57 -11.09
N ASN A 75 -28.94 13.61 -11.50
CA ASN A 75 -28.90 12.25 -10.98
C ASN A 75 -27.60 11.54 -11.38
N LEU A 76 -27.21 11.62 -12.66
CA LEU A 76 -25.95 11.06 -13.15
C LEU A 76 -24.74 11.65 -12.44
N PHE A 77 -24.72 12.98 -12.25
CA PHE A 77 -23.65 13.65 -11.53
C PHE A 77 -23.47 13.10 -10.10
N ARG A 78 -24.58 12.87 -9.39
CA ARG A 78 -24.56 12.27 -8.05
C ARG A 78 -24.08 10.83 -8.08
N ARG A 79 -24.60 10.00 -9.00
CA ARG A 79 -24.20 8.59 -9.14
C ARG A 79 -22.71 8.45 -9.46
N LEU A 80 -22.17 9.29 -10.34
CA LEU A 80 -20.74 9.35 -10.63
C LEU A 80 -19.94 9.74 -9.39
N GLY A 81 -20.41 10.72 -8.60
CA GLY A 81 -19.81 11.09 -7.32
C GLY A 81 -19.74 9.92 -6.34
N ASP A 82 -20.83 9.16 -6.20
CA ASP A 82 -20.88 7.98 -5.34
C ASP A 82 -19.95 6.86 -5.83
N ALA A 83 -19.91 6.61 -7.15
CA ALA A 83 -19.02 5.63 -7.76
C ALA A 83 -17.54 5.98 -7.53
N ILE A 84 -17.16 7.25 -7.67
CA ILE A 84 -15.80 7.74 -7.39
C ILE A 84 -15.40 7.46 -5.94
N GLN A 85 -16.29 7.74 -4.97
CA GLN A 85 -16.00 7.50 -3.56
C GLN A 85 -15.83 6.01 -3.26
N ARG A 86 -16.69 5.17 -3.83
CA ARG A 86 -16.58 3.71 -3.68
C ARG A 86 -15.29 3.18 -4.27
N ARG A 87 -14.90 3.63 -5.48
CA ARG A 87 -13.66 3.16 -6.11
C ARG A 87 -12.42 3.56 -5.32
N ARG A 88 -12.36 4.80 -4.82
CA ARG A 88 -11.26 5.21 -3.92
C ARG A 88 -11.17 4.38 -2.66
N ALA A 89 -12.30 4.04 -2.06
CA ALA A 89 -12.33 3.19 -0.88
C ALA A 89 -11.79 1.79 -1.21
N GLN A 90 -12.16 1.24 -2.37
CA GLN A 90 -11.66 -0.04 -2.84
C GLN A 90 -10.15 0.00 -3.13
N ASP A 91 -9.67 0.99 -3.89
CA ASP A 91 -8.24 1.16 -4.18
C ASP A 91 -7.41 1.27 -2.89
N ALA A 92 -7.94 1.94 -1.86
CA ALA A 92 -7.29 2.06 -0.55
C ALA A 92 -7.26 0.73 0.22
N ILE A 93 -8.32 -0.09 0.13
CA ILE A 93 -8.38 -1.42 0.74
C ILE A 93 -7.36 -2.34 0.07
N GLU A 94 -7.35 -2.38 -1.26
CA GLU A 94 -6.41 -3.20 -2.05
C GLU A 94 -4.96 -2.80 -1.76
N GLY A 95 -4.67 -1.49 -1.67
CA GLY A 95 -3.36 -1.00 -1.24
C GLY A 95 -2.95 -1.47 0.17
N ALA A 96 -3.87 -1.39 1.14
CA ALA A 96 -3.61 -1.83 2.51
C ALA A 96 -3.41 -3.36 2.63
N GLU A 97 -4.11 -4.15 1.81
CA GLU A 97 -3.91 -5.60 1.73
C GLU A 97 -2.55 -5.94 1.12
N GLY A 98 -2.13 -5.21 0.08
CA GLY A 98 -0.78 -5.32 -0.48
C GLY A 98 0.31 -5.02 0.56
N ASP A 99 0.14 -3.95 1.34
CA ASP A 99 1.07 -3.57 2.41
C ASP A 99 1.14 -4.63 3.51
N ARG A 100 0.01 -5.22 3.91
CA ARG A 100 -0.03 -6.33 4.88
C ARG A 100 0.76 -7.54 4.40
N ALA A 101 0.57 -7.95 3.14
CA ALA A 101 1.30 -9.07 2.56
C ALA A 101 2.82 -8.78 2.46
N ALA A 102 3.19 -7.54 2.13
CA ALA A 102 4.59 -7.12 2.11
C ALA A 102 5.23 -7.14 3.51
N LEU A 103 4.50 -6.69 4.54
CA LEU A 103 4.94 -6.72 5.93
C LEU A 103 5.08 -8.15 6.46
N GLU A 104 4.14 -9.04 6.15
CA GLU A 104 4.20 -10.45 6.54
C GLU A 104 5.45 -11.12 5.96
N LYS A 105 5.72 -10.93 4.67
CA LYS A 105 6.95 -11.42 4.02
C LYS A 105 8.22 -10.83 4.63
N ALA A 106 8.22 -9.55 4.98
CA ALA A 106 9.36 -8.91 5.64
C ALA A 106 9.60 -9.50 7.03
N LEU A 107 8.53 -9.85 7.76
CA LEU A 107 8.61 -10.48 9.07
C LEU A 107 9.17 -11.90 8.98
N GLU A 108 8.72 -12.71 8.02
CA GLU A 108 9.29 -14.04 7.76
C GLU A 108 10.79 -13.98 7.43
N LEU A 109 11.20 -13.02 6.60
CA LEU A 109 12.61 -12.78 6.29
C LEU A 109 13.41 -12.35 7.52
N ALA A 110 12.83 -11.54 8.40
CA ALA A 110 13.47 -11.14 9.65
C ALA A 110 13.60 -12.31 10.63
N GLU A 111 12.59 -13.18 10.74
CA GLU A 111 12.63 -14.37 11.61
C GLU A 111 13.66 -15.40 11.13
N THR A 112 13.72 -15.65 9.82
CA THR A 112 14.74 -16.54 9.23
C THR A 112 16.14 -15.99 9.42
N ALA A 113 16.36 -14.69 9.22
CA ALA A 113 17.65 -14.04 9.50
C ALA A 113 18.03 -14.13 10.98
N ARG A 114 17.06 -13.93 11.89
CA ARG A 114 17.26 -14.08 13.34
C ARG A 114 17.65 -15.50 13.72
N ALA A 115 16.99 -16.51 13.15
CA ALA A 115 17.29 -17.91 13.41
C ALA A 115 18.71 -18.27 12.93
N ALA A 116 19.10 -17.83 11.73
CA ALA A 116 20.45 -18.02 11.20
C ALA A 116 21.52 -17.34 12.07
N TYR A 117 21.25 -16.12 12.55
CA TYR A 117 22.15 -15.43 13.47
C TYR A 117 22.31 -16.19 14.80
N LEU A 118 21.22 -16.69 15.39
CA LEU A 118 21.28 -17.46 16.64
C LEU A 118 22.02 -18.78 16.47
N ALA A 119 21.87 -19.45 15.31
CA ALA A 119 22.64 -20.65 14.98
C ALA A 119 24.14 -20.33 14.88
N ALA A 120 24.51 -19.31 14.11
CA ALA A 120 25.90 -18.88 13.97
C ALA A 120 26.53 -18.45 15.31
N ALA A 121 25.76 -17.76 16.16
CA ALA A 121 26.20 -17.38 17.50
C ALA A 121 26.45 -18.60 18.41
N LYS A 122 25.62 -19.65 18.26
CA LYS A 122 25.81 -20.92 18.98
C LYS A 122 27.07 -21.64 18.48
N ASP A 123 27.25 -21.75 17.17
CA ASP A 123 28.44 -22.38 16.58
C ASP A 123 29.73 -21.66 17.03
N ALA A 124 29.70 -20.32 17.13
CA ALA A 124 30.80 -19.53 17.64
C ALA A 124 31.10 -19.78 19.14
N LEU A 125 30.06 -19.91 19.97
CA LEU A 125 30.20 -20.28 21.39
C LEU A 125 30.76 -21.70 21.54
N ASP A 126 30.26 -22.66 20.76
CA ASP A 126 30.75 -24.04 20.77
C ASP A 126 32.23 -24.09 20.34
N CYS A 127 32.64 -23.30 19.34
CA CYS A 127 34.06 -23.14 18.97
C CYS A 127 34.89 -22.54 20.11
N ALA A 128 34.40 -21.48 20.76
CA ALA A 128 35.08 -20.85 21.89
C ALA A 128 35.26 -21.82 23.07
N ASP A 129 34.26 -22.65 23.36
CA ASP A 129 34.32 -23.69 24.39
C ASP A 129 35.34 -24.78 24.05
N VAL A 130 35.41 -25.20 22.78
CA VAL A 130 36.44 -26.15 22.30
C VAL A 130 37.84 -25.57 22.47
N ILE A 131 38.04 -24.29 22.13
CA ILE A 131 39.32 -23.59 22.32
C ILE A 131 39.68 -23.52 23.80
N ALA A 132 38.73 -23.14 24.67
CA ALA A 132 38.96 -23.05 26.11
C ALA A 132 39.31 -24.42 26.74
N LYS A 133 38.59 -25.48 26.36
CA LYS A 133 38.89 -26.86 26.79
C LYS A 133 40.25 -27.33 26.28
N GLY A 134 40.59 -27.01 25.02
CA GLY A 134 41.91 -27.30 24.44
C GLY A 134 43.04 -26.63 25.22
N ARG A 135 42.86 -25.35 25.62
CA ARG A 135 43.83 -24.62 26.44
C ARG A 135 44.02 -25.22 27.83
N GLN A 136 42.94 -25.62 28.50
CA GLN A 136 43.04 -26.30 29.80
C GLN A 136 43.77 -27.64 29.69
N ALA A 137 43.52 -28.42 28.62
CA ALA A 137 44.20 -29.69 28.38
C ALA A 137 45.71 -29.51 28.11
N ALA A 138 46.10 -28.48 27.33
CA ALA A 138 47.50 -28.17 27.03
C ALA A 138 48.30 -27.65 28.24
N GLY A 139 47.63 -27.10 29.27
CA GLY A 139 48.26 -26.63 30.50
C GLY A 139 48.66 -27.73 31.50
N HIS A 140 48.26 -28.99 31.27
CA HIS A 140 48.59 -30.11 32.13
C HIS A 140 49.79 -30.90 31.59
N THR A 141 50.95 -30.74 32.24
CA THR A 141 52.17 -31.50 31.97
C THR A 141 51.91 -33.02 32.06
N GLY A 142 51.72 -33.67 30.92
CA GLY A 142 51.53 -35.12 30.81
C GLY A 142 50.59 -35.61 29.71
N PHE A 143 49.77 -34.73 29.10
CA PHE A 143 48.76 -35.12 28.10
C PHE A 143 49.08 -34.75 26.63
N ASP A 144 50.29 -34.26 26.32
CA ASP A 144 50.73 -33.91 24.96
C ASP A 144 50.70 -35.06 23.93
N LYS A 145 50.26 -36.26 24.34
CA LYS A 145 50.06 -37.42 23.45
C LYS A 145 48.62 -37.57 22.94
N VAL A 146 47.63 -36.87 23.51
CA VAL A 146 46.22 -36.95 23.09
C VAL A 146 45.55 -35.58 23.24
N GLY A 147 45.74 -34.69 22.26
CA GLY A 147 45.12 -33.36 22.24
C GLY A 147 45.61 -32.47 21.09
N ALA A 148 44.92 -31.36 20.84
CA ALA A 148 45.32 -30.35 19.85
C ALA A 148 46.66 -29.70 20.27
N THR A 149 47.60 -29.60 19.32
CA THR A 149 48.94 -29.02 19.54
C THR A 149 48.85 -27.52 19.82
N ALA A 150 49.83 -26.96 20.55
CA ALA A 150 49.87 -25.52 20.87
C ALA A 150 49.71 -24.62 19.63
N ALA A 151 50.34 -24.99 18.51
CA ALA A 151 50.21 -24.27 17.24
C ALA A 151 48.80 -24.33 16.62
N GLN A 152 48.01 -25.36 16.92
CA GLN A 152 46.60 -25.46 16.50
C GLN A 152 45.70 -24.59 17.38
N VAL A 153 46.01 -24.47 18.67
CA VAL A 153 45.30 -23.58 19.61
C VAL A 153 45.54 -22.11 19.26
N ASP A 154 46.78 -21.72 18.97
CA ASP A 154 47.10 -20.34 18.55
C ASP A 154 46.40 -19.95 17.25
N LYS A 155 46.41 -20.84 16.24
CA LYS A 155 45.67 -20.60 14.97
C LYS A 155 44.16 -20.46 15.16
N LEU A 156 43.57 -21.24 16.05
CA LEU A 156 42.14 -21.14 16.35
C LEU A 156 41.82 -19.81 17.06
N GLN A 157 42.76 -19.30 17.86
CA GLN A 157 42.63 -18.04 18.56
C GLN A 157 42.70 -16.85 17.58
N ASP A 158 43.66 -16.85 16.66
CA ASP A 158 43.78 -15.83 15.60
C ASP A 158 42.55 -15.78 14.69
N LEU A 159 41.88 -16.91 14.47
CA LEU A 159 40.65 -17.00 13.66
C LEU A 159 39.39 -16.57 14.43
N ALA A 160 39.38 -16.73 15.75
CA ALA A 160 38.22 -16.42 16.61
C ALA A 160 38.16 -14.94 17.03
N GLU A 161 39.31 -14.28 17.15
CA GLU A 161 39.43 -12.89 17.61
C GLU A 161 38.64 -11.88 16.76
N PRO A 162 38.67 -11.94 15.40
CA PRO A 162 37.87 -11.07 14.55
C PRO A 162 36.37 -11.35 14.62
N LEU A 163 35.98 -12.61 14.83
CA LEU A 163 34.57 -13.03 14.91
C LEU A 163 33.92 -12.51 16.20
N LEU A 164 34.67 -12.49 17.30
CA LEU A 164 34.23 -11.94 18.58
C LEU A 164 34.10 -10.41 18.54
N GLU A 165 35.03 -9.70 17.89
CA GLU A 165 34.93 -8.25 17.69
C GLU A 165 33.74 -7.87 16.80
N VAL A 166 33.53 -8.57 15.69
CA VAL A 166 32.40 -8.30 14.78
C VAL A 166 31.07 -8.62 15.46
N ALA A 167 30.97 -9.73 16.20
CA ALA A 167 29.77 -10.05 16.97
C ALA A 167 29.49 -9.01 18.07
N ALA A 168 30.52 -8.51 18.76
CA ALA A 168 30.38 -7.44 19.76
C ALA A 168 29.93 -6.11 19.13
N LEU A 169 30.53 -5.72 18.00
CA LEU A 169 30.16 -4.50 17.26
C LEU A 169 28.75 -4.58 16.67
N GLN A 170 28.34 -5.74 16.15
CA GLN A 170 26.98 -5.95 15.65
C GLN A 170 25.94 -5.93 16.77
N ARG A 171 26.24 -6.53 17.94
CA ARG A 171 25.38 -6.42 19.14
C ARG A 171 25.21 -4.97 19.58
N LEU A 172 26.29 -4.20 19.58
CA LEU A 172 26.28 -2.79 19.98
C LEU A 172 25.50 -1.92 18.99
N ARG A 173 25.59 -2.24 17.68
CA ARG A 173 24.82 -1.55 16.63
C ARG A 173 23.32 -1.86 16.73
N LEU A 174 22.95 -3.12 16.95
CA LEU A 174 21.56 -3.56 17.15
C LEU A 174 20.94 -2.92 18.39
N THR A 175 21.65 -2.85 19.52
CA THR A 175 21.13 -2.18 20.74
C THR A 175 21.01 -0.66 20.57
N THR A 176 21.86 -0.02 19.77
CA THR A 176 21.73 1.42 19.45
C THR A 176 20.61 1.73 18.45
N GLN A 177 20.27 0.80 17.54
CA GLN A 177 19.22 1.02 16.53
C GLN A 177 17.82 0.61 17.00
N LEU A 178 17.70 -0.44 17.82
CA LEU A 178 16.41 -0.95 18.32
C LEU A 178 16.05 -0.42 19.71
N GLY A 179 16.95 0.32 20.36
CA GLY A 179 16.81 0.69 21.77
C GLY A 179 17.09 -0.48 22.70
N ASP A 180 17.59 -0.18 23.90
CA ASP A 180 17.97 -1.17 24.91
C ASP A 180 16.73 -1.97 25.38
N PRO A 181 16.62 -3.28 25.10
CA PRO A 181 15.41 -4.06 25.43
C PRO A 181 15.17 -4.17 26.95
N ARG A 182 16.16 -3.83 27.78
CA ARG A 182 15.99 -3.74 29.25
C ARG A 182 15.29 -2.47 29.71
N LYS A 183 15.12 -1.48 28.84
CA LYS A 183 14.43 -0.21 29.12
C LYS A 183 13.01 -0.16 28.55
N VAL A 184 12.55 -1.24 27.91
CA VAL A 184 11.22 -1.36 27.28
C VAL A 184 10.31 -2.32 28.06
N ALA A 185 10.70 -2.69 29.29
CA ALA A 185 9.89 -3.49 30.22
C ALA A 185 9.34 -2.62 31.36
#